data_AF-A0A382EXZ5-F1
#
_entry.id   AF-A0A382EXZ5-F1
#
_cell.length_a   1.000
_cell.length_b   1.000
_cell.length_c   1.000
_cell.angle_alpha   90.00
_cell.angle_beta   90.00
_cell.angle_gamma   90.00
#
_symmetry.space_group_name_H-M   'P 1'
#
loop_
_entity.id
_entity.type
_entity.pdbx_description
1 polymer ?
#
loop_
_entity_poly.entity_id
_entity_poly.type
_entity_poly.pdbx_seq_one_letter_code
_entity_poly.pdbx_strand_id
1 'polypeptide(L)'
;MTSSDDGPGRLLEPSLLRDTLHSALRTGGEFAEVFVEDRRSMSALFDDGRVEELTGGRSRGVGIRVVFGETTGFAHTADLSPEGLRSAAEAASAAASEGGSGLTVALDSVQEVHPGVVAVLPADVAKARKVALLEEADRVARGEGDAIRQVTVRYADSRRRIQVANSDGLLTGDDQVRTSFSVSCVAAGDGGMQTGRESVGHTVGFELFDRVDV
;
A
#
# COMPACT_ATOMS: atom_id res chain seq x y z
N MET A 1 14.32 -32.41 -1.71
CA MET A 1 15.03 -31.20 -1.25
C MET A 1 14.21 -30.01 -1.70
N THR A 2 13.30 -29.56 -0.85
CA THR A 2 12.37 -28.46 -1.10
C THR A 2 13.11 -27.16 -0.91
N SER A 3 13.54 -26.52 -2.00
CA SER A 3 13.85 -25.09 -1.98
C SER A 3 12.53 -24.35 -1.82
N SER A 4 12.25 -23.92 -0.59
CA SER A 4 11.24 -22.91 -0.30
C SER A 4 11.70 -21.62 -0.96
N ASP A 5 11.28 -21.44 -2.21
CA ASP A 5 11.45 -20.21 -2.97
C ASP A 5 10.47 -19.18 -2.41
N ASP A 6 10.90 -18.54 -1.32
CA ASP A 6 10.14 -17.54 -0.57
C ASP A 6 10.56 -16.14 -1.07
N GLY A 7 10.33 -15.92 -2.37
CA GLY A 7 10.63 -14.65 -3.03
C GLY A 7 9.93 -13.46 -2.37
N PRO A 8 10.52 -12.26 -2.40
CA PRO A 8 9.91 -11.04 -1.85
C PRO A 8 8.51 -10.83 -2.43
N GLY A 9 7.51 -10.68 -1.56
CA GLY A 9 6.11 -10.40 -1.97
C GLY A 9 5.16 -11.61 -1.98
N ARG A 10 5.61 -12.82 -1.63
CA ARG A 10 4.72 -13.97 -1.44
C ARG A 10 3.82 -13.77 -0.22
N LEU A 11 2.51 -13.60 -0.42
CA LEU A 11 1.51 -13.34 0.63
C LEU A 11 0.57 -14.52 0.90
N LEU A 12 0.33 -15.33 -0.12
CA LEU A 12 -0.46 -16.57 -0.10
C LEU A 12 0.26 -17.66 -0.89
N GLU A 13 -0.07 -18.91 -0.56
CA GLU A 13 0.47 -20.08 -1.27
C GLU A 13 -0.05 -20.16 -2.72
N PRO A 14 0.82 -20.50 -3.69
CA PRO A 14 0.41 -20.65 -5.10
C PRO A 14 -0.72 -21.67 -5.32
N SER A 15 -0.78 -22.73 -4.51
CA SER A 15 -1.89 -23.70 -4.57
C SER A 15 -3.23 -23.05 -4.23
N LEU A 16 -3.27 -22.24 -3.17
CA LEU A 16 -4.48 -21.53 -2.76
C LEU A 16 -4.92 -20.50 -3.82
N LEU A 17 -3.96 -19.78 -4.42
CA LEU A 17 -4.24 -18.85 -5.52
C LEU A 17 -4.82 -19.58 -6.73
N ARG A 18 -4.24 -20.74 -7.10
CA ARG A 18 -4.73 -21.59 -8.19
C ARG A 18 -6.13 -22.11 -7.93
N ASP A 19 -6.41 -22.61 -6.72
CA ASP A 19 -7.74 -23.11 -6.32
C ASP A 19 -8.80 -21.99 -6.36
N THR A 20 -8.39 -20.77 -6.01
CA THR A 20 -9.24 -19.57 -6.06
C THR A 20 -9.57 -19.20 -7.51
N LEU A 21 -8.57 -19.17 -8.39
CA LEU A 21 -8.76 -18.92 -9.83
C LEU A 21 -9.65 -20.00 -10.48
N HIS A 22 -9.45 -21.27 -10.13
CA HIS A 22 -10.35 -22.34 -10.57
C HIS A 22 -11.79 -22.14 -10.11
N SER A 23 -11.99 -21.69 -8.87
CA SER A 23 -13.33 -21.40 -8.35
C SER A 23 -13.98 -20.23 -9.08
N ALA A 24 -13.19 -19.20 -9.40
CA ALA A 24 -13.62 -17.99 -10.11
C ALA A 24 -14.00 -18.26 -11.58
N LEU A 25 -13.35 -19.21 -12.24
CA LEU A 25 -13.62 -19.56 -13.64
C LEU A 25 -14.69 -20.67 -13.78
N ARG A 26 -15.18 -21.23 -12.68
CA ARG A 26 -16.04 -22.42 -12.70
C ARG A 26 -17.37 -22.19 -13.42
N THR A 27 -17.90 -20.96 -13.42
CA THR A 27 -19.15 -20.63 -14.14
C THR A 27 -18.92 -20.14 -15.56
N GLY A 28 -17.66 -20.08 -16.02
CA GLY A 28 -17.33 -19.84 -17.42
C GLY A 28 -16.67 -18.52 -17.78
N GLY A 29 -16.11 -17.81 -16.80
CA GLY A 29 -15.26 -16.65 -17.08
C GLY A 29 -14.14 -16.96 -18.07
N GLU A 30 -13.81 -15.98 -18.90
CA GLU A 30 -12.70 -16.03 -19.87
C GLU A 30 -11.36 -15.70 -19.21
N PHE A 31 -11.40 -14.87 -18.16
CA PHE A 31 -10.22 -14.46 -17.41
C PHE A 31 -10.56 -14.26 -15.93
N ALA A 32 -9.61 -14.60 -15.06
CA ALA A 32 -9.69 -14.30 -13.63
C ALA A 32 -8.35 -13.82 -13.09
N GLU A 33 -8.40 -12.91 -12.12
CA GLU A 33 -7.24 -12.37 -11.41
C GLU A 33 -7.51 -12.31 -9.91
N VAL A 34 -6.52 -12.73 -9.13
CA VAL A 34 -6.48 -12.61 -7.68
C VAL A 34 -5.40 -11.58 -7.33
N PHE A 35 -5.81 -10.50 -6.68
CA PHE A 35 -4.95 -9.43 -6.19
C PHE A 35 -4.90 -9.48 -4.66
N VAL A 36 -3.75 -9.82 -4.08
CA VAL A 36 -3.54 -9.87 -2.63
C VAL A 36 -2.77 -8.63 -2.20
N GLU A 37 -3.19 -7.98 -1.11
CA GLU A 37 -2.49 -6.85 -0.51
C GLU A 37 -2.28 -7.03 1.00
N ASP A 38 -1.10 -6.67 1.50
CA ASP A 38 -0.83 -6.41 2.91
C ASP A 38 -0.12 -5.07 3.06
N ARG A 39 -0.84 -4.07 3.56
CA ARG A 39 -0.36 -2.71 3.73
C ARG A 39 -0.29 -2.35 5.20
N ARG A 40 0.86 -1.83 5.63
CA ARG A 40 1.05 -1.16 6.92
C ARG A 40 1.35 0.30 6.65
N SER A 41 0.75 1.20 7.41
CA SER A 41 0.99 2.63 7.28
C SER A 41 0.93 3.34 8.62
N MET A 42 1.63 4.46 8.69
CA MET A 42 1.55 5.38 9.80
C MET A 42 1.64 6.82 9.29
N SER A 43 0.83 7.71 9.87
CA SER A 43 0.85 9.13 9.64
C SER A 43 0.84 9.89 10.95
N ALA A 44 1.47 11.06 10.96
CA ALA A 44 1.37 11.99 12.06
C ALA A 44 1.19 13.41 11.53
N LEU A 45 0.34 14.16 12.22
CA LEU A 45 0.08 15.57 12.00
C LEU A 45 0.50 16.34 13.25
N PHE A 46 1.39 17.29 13.07
CA PHE A 46 1.75 18.27 14.08
C PHE A 46 1.24 19.62 13.64
N ASP A 47 0.48 20.28 14.50
CA ASP A 47 -0.09 21.60 14.26
C ASP A 47 -0.27 22.28 15.62
N ASP A 48 -0.22 23.61 15.63
CA ASP A 48 -0.39 24.40 16.87
C ASP A 48 0.50 23.95 18.05
N GLY A 49 1.75 23.58 17.75
CA GLY A 49 2.75 23.22 18.78
C GLY A 49 2.52 21.86 19.43
N ARG A 50 1.67 20.99 18.87
CA ARG A 50 1.38 19.66 19.41
C ARG A 50 1.05 18.65 18.30
N VAL A 51 1.08 17.37 18.68
CA VAL A 51 0.58 16.28 17.81
C VAL A 51 -0.95 16.30 17.81
N GLU A 52 -1.54 16.66 16.68
CA GLU A 52 -2.99 16.61 16.46
C GLU A 52 -3.47 15.21 16.05
N GLU A 53 -2.67 14.51 15.25
CA GLU A 53 -3.01 13.17 14.77
C GLU A 53 -1.79 12.23 14.83
N LEU A 54 -2.01 11.00 15.29
CA LEU A 54 -1.03 9.92 15.23
C LEU A 54 -1.74 8.61 14.86
N THR A 55 -1.88 8.36 13.57
CA THR A 55 -2.63 7.22 13.04
C THR A 55 -1.67 6.13 12.58
N GLY A 56 -1.96 4.89 12.94
CA GLY A 56 -1.26 3.71 12.45
C GLY A 56 -2.25 2.61 12.13
N GLY A 57 -2.02 1.89 11.05
CA GLY A 57 -2.94 0.87 10.59
C GLY A 57 -2.28 -0.24 9.79
N ARG A 58 -2.97 -1.36 9.71
CA ARG A 58 -2.67 -2.45 8.80
C ARG A 58 -3.97 -2.87 8.10
N SER A 59 -3.95 -2.92 6.78
CA SER A 59 -5.01 -3.50 5.96
C SER A 59 -4.47 -4.70 5.23
N ARG A 60 -5.22 -5.80 5.21
CA ARG A 60 -4.87 -7.01 4.46
C ARG A 60 -6.14 -7.55 3.81
N GLY A 61 -6.05 -7.95 2.55
CA GLY A 61 -7.22 -8.43 1.82
C GLY A 61 -6.87 -8.99 0.46
N VAL A 62 -7.90 -9.54 -0.18
CA VAL A 62 -7.85 -10.11 -1.52
C VAL A 62 -8.97 -9.51 -2.34
N GLY A 63 -8.66 -9.02 -3.53
CA GLY A 63 -9.62 -8.69 -4.58
C GLY A 63 -9.59 -9.78 -5.64
N ILE A 64 -10.76 -10.16 -6.15
CA ILE A 64 -10.90 -11.15 -7.20
C ILE A 64 -11.73 -10.52 -8.31
N ARG A 65 -11.17 -10.52 -9.52
CA ARG A 65 -11.81 -10.04 -10.74
C ARG A 65 -12.05 -11.21 -11.69
N VAL A 66 -13.24 -11.26 -12.28
CA VAL A 66 -13.61 -12.23 -13.33
C VAL A 66 -14.15 -11.47 -14.52
N VAL A 67 -13.70 -11.83 -15.72
CA VAL A 67 -14.14 -11.23 -16.98
C VAL A 67 -14.93 -12.28 -17.77
N PHE A 68 -16.06 -11.85 -18.32
CA PHE A 68 -16.94 -12.65 -19.16
C PHE A 68 -17.41 -11.79 -20.34
N GLY A 69 -16.92 -12.03 -21.56
CA GLY A 69 -17.16 -11.14 -22.70
C GLY A 69 -16.85 -9.67 -22.37
N GLU A 70 -17.86 -8.81 -22.39
CA GLU A 70 -17.76 -7.39 -22.05
C GLU A 70 -18.05 -7.07 -20.57
N THR A 71 -18.43 -8.08 -19.78
CA THR A 71 -18.81 -7.92 -18.37
C THR A 71 -17.64 -8.23 -17.45
N THR A 72 -17.48 -7.42 -16.39
CA THR A 72 -16.50 -7.67 -15.33
C THR A 72 -17.21 -7.78 -13.99
N GLY A 73 -17.02 -8.91 -13.31
CA GLY A 73 -17.43 -9.12 -11.93
C GLY A 73 -16.25 -8.95 -10.98
N PHE A 74 -16.51 -8.36 -9.82
CA PHE A 74 -15.49 -8.12 -8.80
C PHE A 74 -16.03 -8.38 -7.40
N ALA A 75 -15.21 -9.00 -6.56
CA ALA A 75 -15.46 -9.13 -5.14
C ALA A 75 -14.16 -9.00 -4.36
N HIS A 76 -14.26 -8.71 -3.07
CA HIS A 76 -13.11 -8.62 -2.19
C HIS A 76 -13.42 -9.19 -0.80
N THR A 77 -12.38 -9.59 -0.08
CA THR A 77 -12.49 -10.12 1.27
C THR A 77 -11.25 -9.79 2.11
N ALA A 78 -11.43 -9.63 3.42
CA ALA A 78 -10.35 -9.60 4.40
C ALA A 78 -10.09 -10.98 5.04
N ASP A 79 -10.97 -11.96 4.80
CA ASP A 79 -10.75 -13.35 5.18
C ASP A 79 -9.88 -14.05 4.15
N LEU A 80 -8.67 -14.41 4.56
CA LEU A 80 -7.64 -15.02 3.72
C LEU A 80 -7.63 -16.54 3.81
N SER A 81 -8.62 -17.11 4.48
CA SER A 81 -8.85 -18.55 4.51
C SER A 81 -9.25 -19.07 3.13
N PRO A 82 -9.06 -20.38 2.86
CA PRO A 82 -9.57 -21.00 1.65
C PRO A 82 -11.08 -20.79 1.42
N GLU A 83 -11.86 -20.72 2.50
CA GLU A 83 -13.31 -20.47 2.44
C GLU A 83 -13.61 -19.02 2.04
N GLY A 84 -12.93 -18.05 2.67
CA GLY A 84 -13.08 -16.64 2.35
C GLY A 84 -12.73 -16.32 0.90
N LEU A 85 -11.63 -16.87 0.39
CA LEU A 85 -11.23 -16.71 -1.01
C LEU A 85 -12.22 -17.37 -1.97
N ARG A 86 -12.71 -18.58 -1.65
CA ARG A 86 -13.71 -19.27 -2.47
C ARG A 86 -15.02 -18.47 -2.54
N SER A 87 -15.51 -17.97 -1.41
CA SER A 87 -16.73 -17.17 -1.33
C SER A 87 -16.61 -15.89 -2.16
N ALA A 88 -15.49 -15.18 -2.05
CA ALA A 88 -15.21 -14.01 -2.88
C ALA A 88 -15.11 -14.37 -4.38
N ALA A 89 -14.48 -15.49 -4.72
CA ALA A 89 -14.38 -15.94 -6.11
C ALA A 89 -15.77 -16.23 -6.72
N GLU A 90 -16.62 -16.91 -5.96
CA GLU A 90 -17.99 -17.22 -6.36
C GLU A 90 -18.84 -15.95 -6.54
N ALA A 91 -18.69 -14.97 -5.63
CA ALA A 91 -19.36 -13.68 -5.75
C ALA A 91 -18.91 -12.87 -6.97
N ALA A 92 -17.59 -12.82 -7.24
CA ALA A 92 -17.05 -12.17 -8.43
C ALA A 92 -17.54 -12.85 -9.72
N SER A 93 -17.55 -14.18 -9.75
CA SER A 93 -18.06 -14.97 -10.88
C SER A 93 -19.55 -14.71 -11.12
N ALA A 94 -20.36 -14.70 -10.07
CA ALA A 94 -21.80 -14.44 -10.17
C ALA A 94 -22.09 -13.03 -10.70
N ALA A 95 -21.31 -12.03 -10.28
CA ALA A 95 -21.43 -10.66 -10.78
C ALA A 95 -21.04 -10.51 -12.27
N ALA A 96 -20.24 -11.42 -12.82
CA ALA A 96 -19.85 -11.43 -14.22
C ALA A 96 -20.82 -12.19 -15.14
N SER A 97 -21.68 -13.06 -14.58
CA SER A 97 -22.30 -14.15 -15.34
C SER A 97 -23.54 -13.74 -16.17
N GLU A 98 -23.32 -13.64 -17.49
CA GLU A 98 -24.25 -14.06 -18.55
C GLU A 98 -23.53 -15.07 -19.50
N GLY A 99 -23.25 -16.32 -19.07
CA GLY A 99 -22.80 -17.41 -19.97
C GLY A 99 -21.65 -18.31 -19.45
N GLY A 100 -21.40 -19.47 -20.09
CA GLY A 100 -20.37 -20.49 -19.75
C GLY A 100 -19.00 -20.25 -20.43
N SER A 101 -17.91 -21.04 -20.36
CA SER A 101 -17.54 -22.38 -19.84
C SER A 101 -16.10 -22.36 -19.27
N GLY A 102 -15.78 -23.21 -18.29
CA GLY A 102 -14.55 -23.08 -17.46
C GLY A 102 -13.19 -23.43 -18.12
N LEU A 103 -12.13 -22.79 -17.59
CA LEU A 103 -10.72 -22.94 -18.00
C LEU A 103 -9.89 -23.68 -16.93
N THR A 104 -8.80 -24.33 -17.37
CA THR A 104 -7.78 -24.91 -16.47
C THR A 104 -6.61 -23.93 -16.34
N VAL A 105 -6.22 -23.57 -15.11
CA VAL A 105 -5.19 -22.56 -14.83
C VAL A 105 -3.87 -23.21 -14.43
N ALA A 106 -2.83 -22.98 -15.22
CA ALA A 106 -1.44 -23.19 -14.82
C ALA A 106 -0.86 -21.84 -14.37
N LEU A 107 -0.03 -21.81 -13.32
CA LEU A 107 0.62 -20.58 -12.83
C LEU A 107 2.12 -20.71 -13.04
N ASP A 108 2.71 -19.73 -13.71
CA ASP A 108 4.14 -19.56 -13.94
C ASP A 108 4.62 -18.28 -13.25
N SER A 109 5.80 -18.30 -12.62
CA SER A 109 6.38 -17.09 -12.05
C SER A 109 6.91 -16.20 -13.17
N VAL A 110 6.49 -14.93 -13.19
CA VAL A 110 7.05 -13.93 -14.10
C VAL A 110 7.96 -12.99 -13.31
N GLN A 111 9.11 -12.70 -13.90
CA GLN A 111 10.27 -12.01 -13.33
C GLN A 111 9.93 -10.91 -12.31
N GLU A 112 10.52 -11.00 -11.12
CA GLU A 112 10.35 -10.04 -10.03
C GLU A 112 10.84 -8.65 -10.42
N VAL A 113 9.99 -7.64 -10.24
CA VAL A 113 10.44 -6.25 -10.24
C VAL A 113 11.03 -5.98 -8.87
N HIS A 114 12.35 -5.80 -8.80
CA HIS A 114 13.01 -5.51 -7.53
C HIS A 114 12.64 -4.10 -7.05
N PRO A 115 11.95 -3.95 -5.91
CA PRO A 115 11.81 -2.63 -5.29
C PRO A 115 13.19 -2.11 -4.89
N GLY A 116 13.41 -0.80 -4.99
CA GLY A 116 14.68 -0.18 -4.60
C GLY A 116 15.09 -0.57 -3.17
N VAL A 117 16.39 -0.63 -2.91
CA VAL A 117 16.91 -1.09 -1.61
C VAL A 117 16.44 -0.16 -0.50
N VAL A 118 15.60 -0.68 0.39
CA VAL A 118 15.16 -0.01 1.62
C VAL A 118 16.16 -0.32 2.73
N ALA A 119 16.84 0.70 3.25
CA ALA A 119 17.85 0.51 4.29
C ALA A 119 17.22 0.38 5.68
N VAL A 120 16.19 1.17 5.98
CA VAL A 120 15.51 1.18 7.28
C VAL A 120 14.00 1.13 7.08
N LEU A 121 13.37 0.00 7.42
CA LEU A 121 11.92 -0.11 7.34
C LEU A 121 11.27 0.87 8.33
N PRO A 122 10.28 1.68 7.90
CA PRO A 122 9.61 2.61 8.81
C PRO A 122 8.94 1.95 10.02
N ALA A 123 8.56 0.67 9.91
CA ALA A 123 7.98 -0.11 11.00
C ALA A 123 8.96 -0.39 12.16
N ASP A 124 10.27 -0.38 11.87
CA ASP A 124 11.32 -0.65 12.86
C ASP A 124 11.76 0.62 13.61
N VAL A 125 11.23 1.79 13.20
CA VAL A 125 11.53 3.08 13.81
C VAL A 125 10.47 3.42 14.86
N ALA A 126 10.93 3.71 16.07
CA ALA A 126 10.07 4.10 17.18
C ALA A 126 9.24 5.35 16.83
N LYS A 127 7.95 5.33 17.17
CA LYS A 127 7.03 6.47 16.94
C LYS A 127 7.56 7.78 17.54
N ALA A 128 8.22 7.72 18.71
CA ALA A 128 8.82 8.88 19.35
C ALA A 128 9.89 9.56 18.46
N ARG A 129 10.69 8.79 17.71
CA ARG A 129 11.66 9.35 16.78
C ARG A 129 10.99 10.08 15.61
N LYS A 130 9.86 9.57 15.14
CA LYS A 130 9.05 10.20 14.08
C LYS A 130 8.39 11.49 14.57
N VAL A 131 7.89 11.49 15.81
CA VAL A 131 7.31 12.69 16.44
C VAL A 131 8.38 13.76 16.66
N ALA A 132 9.59 13.38 17.11
CA ALA A 132 10.69 14.31 17.30
C ALA A 132 11.08 15.05 16.01
N LEU A 133 10.93 14.43 14.82
CA LEU A 133 11.14 15.12 13.54
C LEU A 133 10.08 16.22 13.31
N LEU A 134 8.83 15.98 13.70
CA LEU A 134 7.77 16.97 13.56
C LEU A 134 7.98 18.17 14.49
N GLU A 135 8.34 17.89 15.75
CA GLU A 135 8.64 18.90 16.76
C GLU A 135 9.84 19.77 16.34
N GLU A 136 10.87 19.14 15.79
CA GLU A 136 12.06 19.83 15.29
C GLU A 136 11.72 20.75 14.11
N ALA A 137 10.97 20.26 13.13
CA ALA A 137 10.56 21.06 11.98
C ALA A 137 9.64 22.24 12.37
N ASP A 138 8.72 22.06 13.32
CA ASP A 138 7.91 23.16 13.86
C ASP A 138 8.79 24.22 14.53
N ARG A 139 9.73 23.78 15.37
CA ARG A 139 10.65 24.67 16.08
C ARG A 139 11.54 25.46 15.12
N VAL A 140 12.08 24.81 14.08
CA VAL A 140 12.91 25.46 13.05
C VAL A 140 12.07 26.47 12.26
N ALA A 141 10.91 26.05 11.74
CA ALA A 141 10.05 26.92 10.94
C ALA A 141 9.57 28.17 11.69
N ARG A 142 9.22 28.05 12.99
CA ARG A 142 8.87 29.21 13.83
C ARG A 142 10.08 30.08 14.17
N GLY A 143 11.28 29.50 14.18
CA GLY A 143 12.54 30.20 14.40
C GLY A 143 12.95 31.15 13.26
N GLU A 144 12.38 30.99 12.06
CA GLU A 144 12.65 31.86 10.90
C GLU A 144 12.12 33.29 11.09
N GLY A 145 11.14 33.50 11.97
CA GLY A 145 10.74 34.83 12.42
C GLY A 145 9.28 34.96 12.85
N ASP A 146 9.00 36.05 13.57
CA ASP A 146 7.69 36.34 14.20
C ASP A 146 6.52 36.51 13.21
N ALA A 147 6.83 36.61 11.91
CA ALA A 147 5.81 36.61 10.86
C ALA A 147 5.09 35.25 10.75
N ILE A 148 5.75 34.13 11.11
CA ILE A 148 5.16 32.79 11.04
C ILE A 148 4.12 32.62 12.16
N ARG A 149 2.85 32.49 11.77
CA ARG A 149 1.72 32.37 12.72
C ARG A 149 1.26 30.94 12.92
N GLN A 150 1.35 30.13 11.87
CA GLN A 150 0.98 28.73 11.92
C GLN A 150 2.04 27.90 11.21
N VAL A 151 2.35 26.75 11.80
CA VAL A 151 3.18 25.72 11.19
C VAL A 151 2.44 24.41 11.33
N THR A 152 2.30 23.72 10.21
CA THR A 152 1.73 22.37 10.13
C THR A 152 2.78 21.45 9.53
N VAL A 153 3.17 20.43 10.26
CA VAL A 153 4.12 19.41 9.82
C VAL A 153 3.41 18.07 9.67
N ARG A 154 3.67 17.38 8.56
CA ARG A 154 3.11 16.06 8.30
C ARG A 154 4.22 15.06 8.02
N TYR A 155 4.12 13.92 8.69
CA TYR A 155 4.88 12.73 8.41
C TYR A 155 3.92 11.65 7.90
N ALA A 156 4.32 10.89 6.89
CA ALA A 156 3.61 9.68 6.48
C ALA A 156 4.54 8.62 5.91
N ASP A 157 4.37 7.37 6.34
CA ASP A 157 5.02 6.20 5.77
C ASP A 157 4.05 5.05 5.48
N SER A 158 4.45 4.18 4.56
CA SER A 158 3.77 2.91 4.33
C SER A 158 4.70 1.85 3.75
N ARG A 159 4.47 0.59 4.13
CA ARG A 159 4.95 -0.60 3.41
C ARG A 159 3.74 -1.35 2.85
N ARG A 160 3.71 -1.57 1.55
CA ARG A 160 2.63 -2.24 0.82
C ARG A 160 3.20 -3.42 0.06
N ARG A 161 2.82 -4.63 0.47
CA ARG A 161 3.15 -5.87 -0.23
C ARG A 161 1.98 -6.29 -1.09
N ILE A 162 2.27 -6.73 -2.31
CA ILE A 162 1.29 -7.10 -3.31
C ILE A 162 1.66 -8.46 -3.89
N GLN A 163 0.67 -9.29 -4.16
CA GLN A 163 0.82 -10.50 -4.95
C GLN A 163 -0.33 -10.57 -5.96
N VAL A 164 -0.01 -10.84 -7.23
CA VAL A 164 -0.99 -10.95 -8.31
C VAL A 164 -0.86 -12.33 -8.94
N ALA A 165 -1.97 -13.04 -9.07
CA ALA A 165 -2.06 -14.28 -9.84
C ALA A 165 -3.23 -14.21 -10.82
N ASN A 166 -3.06 -14.69 -12.06
CA ASN A 166 -4.15 -14.70 -13.03
C ASN A 166 -4.26 -16.00 -13.83
N SER A 167 -5.37 -16.15 -14.55
CA SER A 167 -5.71 -17.35 -15.33
C SER A 167 -4.81 -17.59 -16.55
N ASP A 168 -4.09 -16.57 -17.02
CA ASP A 168 -3.11 -16.68 -18.12
C ASP A 168 -1.76 -17.23 -17.63
N GLY A 169 -1.66 -17.49 -16.32
CA GLY A 169 -0.49 -18.05 -15.68
C GLY A 169 0.47 -17.04 -15.13
N LEU A 170 0.11 -15.76 -14.98
CA LEU A 170 0.92 -14.82 -14.21
C LEU A 170 0.90 -15.21 -12.72
N LEU A 171 2.08 -15.26 -12.11
CA LEU A 171 2.26 -15.10 -10.67
C LEU A 171 3.41 -14.12 -10.42
N THR A 172 3.11 -12.97 -9.83
CA THR A 172 4.09 -11.92 -9.55
C THR A 172 3.76 -11.17 -8.25
N GLY A 173 4.64 -10.28 -7.81
CA GLY A 173 4.45 -9.51 -6.59
C GLY A 173 5.35 -8.28 -6.53
N ASP A 174 5.13 -7.46 -5.50
CA ASP A 174 5.92 -6.25 -5.23
C ASP A 174 5.93 -5.93 -3.72
N ASP A 175 6.96 -5.24 -3.24
CA ASP A 175 7.11 -4.77 -1.86
C ASP A 175 7.51 -3.29 -1.84
N GLN A 176 6.50 -2.43 -1.74
CA GLN A 176 6.64 -0.99 -1.92
C GLN A 176 6.75 -0.31 -0.55
N VAL A 177 7.87 0.36 -0.29
CA VAL A 177 8.01 1.28 0.85
C VAL A 177 7.97 2.71 0.35
N ARG A 178 7.21 3.57 1.04
CA ARG A 178 7.14 5.00 0.77
C ARG A 178 7.23 5.77 2.08
N THR A 179 8.08 6.78 2.10
CA THR A 179 8.22 7.74 3.21
C THR A 179 8.07 9.14 2.66
N SER A 180 7.35 10.00 3.38
CA SER A 180 7.16 11.40 3.00
C SER A 180 7.05 12.31 4.21
N PHE A 181 7.48 13.55 4.02
CA PHE A 181 7.45 14.62 5.01
C PHE A 181 7.06 15.93 4.35
N SER A 182 6.32 16.79 5.04
CA SER A 182 6.00 18.12 4.53
C SER A 182 5.81 19.14 5.64
N VAL A 183 6.29 20.35 5.40
CA VAL A 183 6.10 21.50 6.27
C VAL A 183 5.28 22.54 5.51
N SER A 184 4.23 23.05 6.13
CA SER A 184 3.42 24.16 5.62
C SER A 184 3.41 25.27 6.66
N CYS A 185 3.73 26.49 6.24
CA CYS A 185 3.77 27.66 7.11
C CYS A 185 2.81 28.73 6.62
N VAL A 186 2.17 29.43 7.55
CA VAL A 186 1.38 30.63 7.25
C VAL A 186 2.07 31.83 7.89
N ALA A 187 2.47 32.78 7.05
CA ALA A 187 3.09 34.04 7.45
C ALA A 187 2.06 35.17 7.42
N ALA A 188 2.11 36.07 8.40
CA ALA A 188 1.31 37.29 8.46
C ALA A 188 2.21 38.53 8.35
N GLY A 189 1.86 39.45 7.47
CA GLY A 189 2.49 40.77 7.38
C GLY A 189 1.51 41.83 6.88
N ASP A 190 2.05 43.00 6.54
CA ASP A 190 1.25 44.18 6.12
C ASP A 190 0.38 43.91 4.87
N GLY A 191 0.82 43.00 4.00
CA GLY A 191 0.09 42.56 2.81
C GLY A 191 -0.95 41.46 3.05
N GLY A 192 -1.16 41.05 4.30
CA GLY A 192 -2.05 39.95 4.68
C GLY A 192 -1.33 38.62 4.91
N MET A 193 -2.10 37.53 4.88
CA MET A 193 -1.63 36.17 5.13
C MET A 193 -1.10 35.52 3.84
N GLN A 194 0.02 34.82 3.92
CA GLN A 194 0.59 34.03 2.83
C GLN A 194 0.95 32.62 3.33
N THR A 195 0.84 31.63 2.45
CA THR A 195 1.14 30.23 2.76
C THR A 195 2.30 29.73 1.91
N GLY A 196 3.31 29.15 2.56
CA GLY A 196 4.42 28.45 1.92
C GLY A 196 4.41 26.97 2.30
N ARG A 197 4.85 26.10 1.38
CA ARG A 197 4.93 24.66 1.64
C ARG A 197 6.16 24.07 0.97
N GLU A 198 6.83 23.20 1.72
CA GLU A 198 7.88 22.32 1.22
C GLU A 198 7.52 20.86 1.52
N SER A 199 7.93 19.93 0.65
CA SER A 199 7.57 18.52 0.78
C SER A 199 8.60 17.63 0.12
N VAL A 200 8.88 16.51 0.77
CA VAL A 200 9.73 15.44 0.24
C VAL A 200 8.99 14.11 0.33
N GLY A 201 9.18 13.24 -0.66
CA GLY A 201 8.66 11.88 -0.61
C GLY A 201 9.27 10.98 -1.67
N HIS A 202 9.69 9.80 -1.27
CA HIS A 202 10.37 8.84 -2.13
C HIS A 202 9.93 7.40 -1.80
N THR A 203 10.21 6.48 -2.72
CA THR A 203 10.05 5.03 -2.51
C THR A 203 11.26 4.46 -1.75
N VAL A 204 11.50 4.99 -0.55
CA VAL A 204 12.61 4.62 0.35
C VAL A 204 12.09 4.54 1.77
N GLY A 205 12.85 3.90 2.65
CA GLY A 205 12.53 3.79 4.06
C GLY A 205 12.81 5.07 4.85
N PHE A 206 13.03 4.89 6.15
CA PHE A 206 13.30 5.99 7.06
C PHE A 206 14.64 6.68 6.81
N GLU A 207 15.55 6.04 6.04
CA GLU A 207 16.79 6.65 5.55
C GLU A 207 16.57 7.89 4.67
N LEU A 208 15.32 8.23 4.34
CA LEU A 208 14.97 9.52 3.76
C LEU A 208 15.57 10.69 4.56
N PHE A 209 15.48 10.63 5.89
CA PHE A 209 15.92 11.70 6.80
C PHE A 209 17.43 11.72 7.03
N ASP A 210 18.17 10.77 6.47
CA ASP A 210 19.64 10.81 6.40
C ASP A 210 20.12 11.41 5.07
N ARG A 211 19.25 11.47 4.05
CA ARG A 211 19.56 11.90 2.68
C ARG A 211 19.06 13.29 2.35
N VAL A 212 18.03 13.75 3.07
CA VAL A 212 17.37 15.03 2.85
C VAL A 212 17.32 15.76 4.18
N ASP A 213 17.82 16.99 4.18
CA ASP A 213 17.66 17.93 5.28
C ASP A 213 16.23 18.45 5.25
N VAL A 214 15.47 18.25 6.33
CA VAL A 214 14.02 18.52 6.42
C VAL A 214 13.66 19.39 7.61
#